data_AF-A0A0D0CCE1-F1
#
_entry.id   AF-A0A0D0CCE1-F1
#
_cell.length_a   1.000
_cell.length_b   1.000
_cell.length_c   1.000
_cell.angle_alpha   90.00
_cell.angle_beta   90.00
_cell.angle_gamma   90.00
#
_symmetry.space_group_name_H-M   'P 1'
#
loop_
_entity.id
_entity.type
_entity.pdbx_description
1 polymer ?
#
loop_
_entity_poly.entity_id
_entity_poly.type
_entity_poly.pdbx_seq_one_letter_code
_entity_poly.pdbx_strand_id
1 'polypeptide(L)'
;MFDLFADYEHSTDFAYGDLAIYSFDEKLYCIHSQNVQVMIGHIPSTVILLHSQSNDRVQVKHSSDVLDVLLHFLYPQCTAPDLGTMSFLELSNAIQAANEWGLEYVTDRFLVQLFQFIPSPDIYSVFLLTGKYNHTPLFAAAAPYSVHFSTETLWDLGVSATLCMKWQLIKALITGHAIAENHAAICAHWQDNIIPALANKMGPPHGLLGLQHFAIEGYNAAGRLHEPTIQDIASSIEAALSASNNCCKECLEGWKSVTFTELASICFPL
;
A
#
# COMPACT_ATOMS: atom_id res chain seq x y z
N MET A 1 25.84 19.57 -36.75
CA MET A 1 24.78 18.81 -36.08
C MET A 1 25.39 17.44 -35.83
N PHE A 2 25.86 17.20 -34.61
CA PHE A 2 26.56 15.95 -34.29
C PHE A 2 25.53 14.83 -34.21
N ASP A 3 25.78 13.76 -34.94
CA ASP A 3 25.02 12.52 -34.84
C ASP A 3 25.34 11.91 -33.46
N LEU A 4 24.56 12.30 -32.45
CA LEU A 4 24.77 11.86 -31.07
C LEU A 4 24.48 10.37 -30.88
N PHE A 5 24.08 9.62 -31.92
CA PHE A 5 23.44 8.32 -31.79
C PHE A 5 24.14 7.13 -32.45
N ALA A 6 25.45 7.19 -32.67
CA ALA A 6 26.13 6.21 -33.51
C ALA A 6 26.49 4.86 -32.85
N ASP A 7 26.50 4.72 -31.52
CA ASP A 7 26.99 3.51 -30.83
C ASP A 7 26.14 3.10 -29.61
N TYR A 8 24.81 3.02 -29.77
CA TYR A 8 23.92 2.68 -28.65
C TYR A 8 23.65 1.18 -28.50
N GLU A 9 23.57 0.72 -27.26
CA GLU A 9 23.11 -0.63 -26.95
C GLU A 9 21.63 -0.76 -27.33
N HIS A 10 21.29 -1.81 -28.08
CA HIS A 10 19.92 -2.07 -28.49
C HIS A 10 19.28 -3.14 -27.62
N SER A 11 18.04 -2.92 -27.21
CA SER A 11 17.22 -3.97 -26.61
C SER A 11 16.98 -5.10 -27.62
N THR A 12 17.22 -6.34 -27.20
CA THR A 12 16.94 -7.54 -28.01
C THR A 12 15.44 -7.84 -28.09
N ASP A 13 14.71 -7.53 -27.01
CA ASP A 13 13.29 -7.88 -26.88
C ASP A 13 12.39 -6.85 -27.57
N PHE A 14 12.89 -5.61 -27.71
CA PHE A 14 12.17 -4.48 -28.29
C PHE A 14 12.97 -3.83 -29.42
N ALA A 15 13.15 -4.54 -30.55
CA ALA A 15 13.98 -4.10 -31.66
C ALA A 15 13.21 -3.69 -32.95
N TYR A 16 11.91 -3.97 -33.03
CA TYR A 16 11.18 -3.95 -34.30
C TYR A 16 10.00 -2.97 -34.38
N GLY A 17 9.88 -2.06 -33.42
CA GLY A 17 8.83 -1.04 -33.39
C GLY A 17 9.11 0.22 -34.21
N ASP A 18 8.07 1.03 -34.42
CA ASP A 18 8.09 2.31 -35.15
C ASP A 18 8.39 3.53 -34.25
N LEU A 19 8.29 3.37 -32.93
CA LEU A 19 8.61 4.39 -31.94
C LEU A 19 9.94 4.07 -31.25
N ALA A 20 10.89 4.99 -31.31
CA ALA A 20 12.21 4.82 -30.73
C ALA A 20 12.32 5.55 -29.38
N ILE A 21 12.58 4.79 -28.32
CA ILE A 21 12.73 5.26 -26.95
C ILE A 21 14.16 5.01 -26.50
N TYR A 22 14.80 6.03 -25.95
CA TYR A 22 16.09 5.91 -25.27
C TYR A 22 15.86 5.96 -23.77
N SER A 23 16.45 5.03 -23.04
CA SER A 23 16.54 5.12 -21.58
C SER A 23 17.47 6.25 -21.15
N PHE A 24 17.49 6.53 -19.85
CA PHE A 24 18.40 7.52 -19.25
C PHE A 24 19.88 7.16 -19.45
N ASP A 25 20.20 5.87 -19.36
CA ASP A 25 21.49 5.25 -19.64
C ASP A 25 21.68 4.90 -21.13
N GLU A 26 20.90 5.56 -22.00
CA GLU A 26 21.08 5.60 -23.46
C GLU A 26 20.91 4.27 -24.21
N LYS A 27 20.28 3.25 -23.60
CA LYS A 27 19.86 2.03 -24.29
C LYS A 27 18.64 2.32 -25.17
N LEU A 28 18.65 1.81 -26.40
CA LEU A 28 17.62 2.02 -27.40
C LEU A 28 16.59 0.89 -27.42
N TYR A 29 15.32 1.30 -27.38
CA TYR A 29 14.12 0.48 -27.47
C TYR A 29 13.29 0.91 -28.66
N CYS A 30 13.03 0.02 -29.59
CA CYS A 30 12.12 0.22 -30.71
C CYS A 30 10.80 -0.49 -30.40
N ILE A 31 9.78 0.27 -29.97
CA ILE A 31 8.46 -0.25 -29.59
C ILE A 31 7.36 0.19 -30.55
N HIS A 32 6.22 -0.50 -30.54
CA HIS A 32 5.10 -0.19 -31.40
C HIS A 32 4.29 0.97 -30.81
N SER A 33 4.20 2.08 -31.54
CA SER A 33 3.41 3.26 -31.16
C SER A 33 1.94 2.88 -30.88
N GLN A 34 1.41 1.92 -31.65
CA GLN A 34 0.07 1.36 -31.47
C GLN A 34 -0.13 0.74 -30.07
N ASN A 35 0.88 0.05 -29.53
CA ASN A 35 0.76 -0.57 -28.19
C ASN A 35 0.78 0.50 -27.10
N VAL A 36 1.62 1.53 -27.24
CA VAL A 36 1.58 2.70 -26.36
C VAL A 36 0.20 3.35 -26.40
N GLN A 37 -0.34 3.56 -27.59
CA GLN A 37 -1.65 4.20 -27.76
C GLN A 37 -2.79 3.40 -27.12
N VAL A 38 -2.77 2.07 -27.26
CA VAL A 38 -3.79 1.19 -26.69
C VAL A 38 -3.68 1.10 -25.17
N MET A 39 -2.46 0.99 -24.64
CA MET A 39 -2.25 0.71 -23.22
C MET A 39 -2.27 1.95 -22.35
N ILE A 40 -1.69 3.06 -22.82
CA ILE A 40 -1.53 4.30 -22.04
C ILE A 40 -1.92 5.57 -22.80
N GLY A 41 -2.39 5.45 -24.05
CA GLY A 41 -2.78 6.57 -24.90
C GLY A 41 -1.59 7.31 -25.53
N HIS A 42 -0.65 7.78 -24.71
CA HIS A 42 0.59 8.43 -25.14
C HIS A 42 1.62 8.36 -24.02
N ILE A 43 2.91 8.52 -24.34
CA ILE A 43 3.96 8.62 -23.32
C ILE A 43 3.77 9.95 -22.57
N PRO A 44 3.62 9.93 -21.24
CA PRO A 44 3.42 11.16 -20.47
C PRO A 44 4.61 12.11 -20.60
N SER A 45 4.34 13.40 -20.79
CA SER A 45 5.38 14.43 -20.94
C SER A 45 6.30 14.56 -19.72
N THR A 46 5.82 14.18 -18.54
CA THR A 46 6.58 14.12 -17.28
C THR A 46 7.67 13.04 -17.27
N VAL A 47 7.59 12.07 -18.18
CA VAL A 47 8.54 10.98 -18.33
C VAL A 47 9.62 11.30 -19.37
N ILE A 48 9.29 12.17 -20.34
CA ILE A 48 10.17 12.53 -21.46
C ILE A 48 11.18 13.61 -21.01
N LEU A 49 12.47 13.30 -21.13
CA LEU A 49 13.56 14.25 -20.90
C LEU A 49 13.87 15.08 -22.16
N LEU A 50 13.97 14.40 -23.30
CA LEU A 50 14.28 15.02 -24.58
C LEU A 50 13.36 14.45 -25.66
N HIS A 51 12.81 15.35 -26.48
CA HIS A 51 12.02 14.99 -27.64
C HIS A 51 12.73 15.46 -28.90
N SER A 52 13.12 14.53 -29.78
CA SER A 52 13.64 14.88 -31.09
C SER A 52 12.47 15.21 -32.02
N GLN A 53 12.39 16.45 -32.49
CA GLN A 53 11.31 16.89 -33.39
C GLN A 53 11.36 16.23 -34.79
N SER A 54 12.47 15.57 -35.15
CA SER A 54 12.70 15.14 -36.52
C SER A 54 12.45 13.66 -36.79
N ASN A 55 12.42 12.78 -35.76
CA ASN A 55 12.54 11.32 -35.97
C ASN A 55 11.68 10.46 -35.03
N ASP A 56 10.63 10.99 -34.37
CA ASP A 56 9.83 10.25 -33.38
C ASP A 56 10.70 9.51 -32.34
N ARG A 57 11.77 10.19 -31.92
CA ARG A 57 12.70 9.69 -30.90
C ARG A 57 12.45 10.44 -29.60
N VAL A 58 12.26 9.68 -28.52
CA VAL A 58 12.12 10.23 -27.18
C VAL A 58 13.16 9.63 -26.26
N GLN A 59 13.80 10.47 -25.44
CA GLN A 59 14.58 9.99 -24.31
C GLN A 59 13.72 10.13 -23.04
N VAL A 60 13.67 9.07 -22.25
CA VAL A 60 12.91 9.03 -21.00
C VAL A 60 13.84 9.06 -19.78
N LYS A 61 13.30 9.47 -18.64
CA LYS A 61 14.07 9.59 -17.39
C LYS A 61 14.40 8.27 -16.68
N HIS A 62 13.86 7.16 -17.15
CA HIS A 62 14.02 5.84 -16.52
C HIS A 62 15.22 5.09 -17.11
N SER A 63 15.93 4.33 -16.29
CA SER A 63 17.05 3.47 -16.72
C SER A 63 16.55 2.27 -17.52
N SER A 64 17.47 1.62 -18.24
CA SER A 64 17.21 0.42 -19.00
C SER A 64 16.60 -0.70 -18.16
N ASP A 65 17.12 -0.98 -16.96
CA ASP A 65 16.60 -2.02 -16.06
C ASP A 65 15.10 -1.85 -15.76
N VAL A 66 14.65 -0.61 -15.55
CA VAL A 66 13.24 -0.29 -15.28
C VAL A 66 12.40 -0.44 -16.55
N LEU A 67 12.92 0.01 -17.70
CA LEU A 67 12.22 -0.11 -18.98
C LEU A 67 12.11 -1.56 -19.45
N ASP A 68 13.14 -2.37 -19.22
CA ASP A 68 13.11 -3.80 -19.51
C ASP A 68 11.95 -4.47 -18.76
N VAL A 69 11.63 -4.05 -17.54
CA VAL A 69 10.44 -4.55 -16.81
C VAL A 69 9.14 -3.94 -17.37
N LEU A 70 9.07 -2.61 -17.51
CA LEU A 70 7.82 -1.92 -17.86
C LEU A 70 7.32 -2.23 -19.26
N LEU A 71 8.22 -2.28 -20.24
CA LEU A 71 7.86 -2.41 -21.64
C LEU A 71 7.22 -3.77 -21.93
N HIS A 72 7.53 -4.82 -21.16
CA HIS A 72 6.84 -6.10 -21.26
C HIS A 72 5.32 -5.98 -21.06
N PHE A 73 4.87 -5.04 -20.23
CA PHE A 73 3.44 -4.81 -20.00
C PHE A 73 2.73 -4.08 -21.13
N LEU A 74 3.47 -3.51 -22.10
CA LEU A 74 2.90 -3.00 -23.34
C LEU A 74 2.62 -4.11 -24.36
N TYR A 75 3.09 -5.33 -24.12
CA TYR A 75 3.02 -6.46 -25.04
C TYR A 75 2.41 -7.68 -24.35
N PRO A 76 1.09 -7.92 -24.48
CA PRO A 76 0.41 -9.04 -23.85
C PRO A 76 0.97 -10.43 -24.21
N GLN A 77 1.67 -10.55 -25.34
CA GLN A 77 2.32 -11.77 -25.81
C GLN A 77 3.69 -12.04 -25.18
N CYS A 78 4.30 -11.04 -24.55
CA CYS A 78 5.60 -11.19 -23.92
C CYS A 78 5.44 -11.90 -22.57
N THR A 79 6.46 -12.69 -22.19
CA THR A 79 6.47 -13.33 -20.88
C THR A 79 6.58 -12.26 -19.81
N ALA A 80 5.74 -12.31 -18.78
CA ALA A 80 5.82 -11.33 -17.70
C ALA A 80 7.19 -11.40 -17.01
N PRO A 81 7.79 -10.25 -16.64
CA PRO A 81 9.05 -10.24 -15.91
C PRO A 81 8.89 -10.93 -14.55
N ASP A 82 9.96 -11.56 -14.07
CA ASP A 82 9.98 -12.17 -12.74
C ASP A 82 10.16 -11.10 -11.67
N LEU A 83 9.03 -10.65 -11.12
CA LEU A 83 9.00 -9.66 -10.06
C LEU A 83 9.42 -10.24 -8.69
N GLY A 84 9.36 -11.56 -8.52
CA GLY A 84 9.64 -12.22 -7.24
C GLY A 84 11.11 -12.24 -6.88
N THR A 85 12.00 -12.09 -7.87
CA THR A 85 13.45 -12.04 -7.68
C THR A 85 14.01 -10.62 -7.55
N MET A 86 13.19 -9.59 -7.80
CA MET A 86 13.63 -8.20 -7.72
C MET A 86 13.91 -7.80 -6.27
N SER A 87 14.97 -7.02 -6.05
CA SER A 87 15.21 -6.33 -4.79
C SER A 87 14.14 -5.27 -4.51
N PHE A 88 14.03 -4.83 -3.26
CA PHE A 88 13.09 -3.78 -2.88
C PHE A 88 13.31 -2.49 -3.69
N LEU A 89 14.57 -2.09 -3.89
CA LEU A 89 14.92 -0.88 -4.64
C LEU A 89 14.48 -0.97 -6.11
N GLU A 90 14.76 -2.09 -6.76
CA GLU A 90 14.37 -2.31 -8.16
C GLU A 90 12.85 -2.29 -8.32
N LEU A 91 12.11 -2.99 -7.44
CA LEU A 91 10.65 -3.01 -7.48
C LEU A 91 10.05 -1.64 -7.16
N SER A 92 10.60 -0.91 -6.19
CA SER A 92 10.16 0.47 -5.87
C SER A 92 10.32 1.41 -7.06
N ASN A 93 11.45 1.33 -7.77
CA ASN A 93 11.69 2.11 -8.99
C ASN A 93 10.70 1.72 -10.10
N ALA A 94 10.42 0.42 -10.26
CA ALA A 94 9.44 -0.06 -11.22
C ALA A 94 8.00 0.39 -10.89
N ILE A 95 7.61 0.41 -9.61
CA ILE A 95 6.30 0.94 -9.14
C ILE A 95 6.17 2.42 -9.48
N GLN A 96 7.19 3.21 -9.16
CA GLN A 96 7.17 4.63 -9.47
C GLN A 96 7.04 4.88 -10.96
N ALA A 97 7.85 4.18 -11.76
CA ALA A 97 7.84 4.31 -13.20
C ALA A 97 6.51 3.87 -13.80
N ALA A 98 5.93 2.74 -13.35
CA ALA A 98 4.61 2.28 -13.81
C ALA A 98 3.53 3.35 -13.59
N ASN A 99 3.51 3.96 -12.40
CA ASN A 99 2.55 5.02 -12.08
C ASN A 99 2.77 6.26 -12.95
N GLU A 100 4.01 6.68 -13.15
CA GLU A 100 4.34 7.85 -13.98
C GLU A 100 4.02 7.65 -15.46
N TRP A 101 4.07 6.41 -15.95
CA TRP A 101 3.64 6.03 -17.30
C TRP A 101 2.11 5.87 -17.42
N GLY A 102 1.36 6.00 -16.32
CA GLY A 102 -0.09 5.80 -16.31
C GLY A 102 -0.53 4.33 -16.40
N LEU A 103 0.36 3.39 -16.07
CA LEU A 103 0.08 1.96 -16.06
C LEU A 103 -0.54 1.55 -14.70
N GLU A 104 -1.77 1.98 -14.43
CA GLU A 104 -2.45 1.77 -13.14
C GLU A 104 -2.50 0.29 -12.74
N TYR A 105 -2.95 -0.59 -13.65
CA TYR A 105 -3.02 -2.04 -13.41
C TYR A 105 -1.64 -2.66 -13.09
N VAL A 106 -0.59 -2.18 -13.75
CA VAL A 106 0.78 -2.67 -13.52
C VAL A 106 1.29 -2.18 -12.18
N THR A 107 0.98 -0.94 -11.81
CA THR A 107 1.30 -0.35 -10.51
C THR A 107 0.70 -1.18 -9.38
N ASP A 108 -0.59 -1.51 -9.46
CA ASP A 108 -1.28 -2.38 -8.49
C ASP A 108 -0.62 -3.77 -8.40
N ARG A 109 -0.30 -4.36 -9.55
CA ARG A 109 0.37 -5.67 -9.60
C ARG A 109 1.74 -5.64 -8.93
N PHE A 110 2.52 -4.59 -9.13
CA PHE A 110 3.83 -4.42 -8.51
C PHE A 110 3.71 -4.13 -7.02
N LEU A 111 2.72 -3.34 -6.60
CA LEU A 111 2.43 -3.11 -5.18
C LEU A 111 2.13 -4.43 -4.46
N VAL A 112 1.36 -5.34 -5.05
CA VAL A 112 1.13 -6.68 -4.47
C VAL A 112 2.43 -7.47 -4.26
N GLN A 113 3.47 -7.26 -5.07
CA GLN A 113 4.75 -7.94 -4.84
C GLN A 113 5.47 -7.45 -3.58
N LEU A 114 5.15 -6.26 -3.08
CA LEU A 114 5.77 -5.74 -1.86
C LEU A 114 5.41 -6.54 -0.59
N PHE A 115 4.38 -7.39 -0.62
CA PHE A 115 4.07 -8.30 0.49
C PHE A 115 5.26 -9.19 0.86
N GLN A 116 6.13 -9.54 -0.08
CA GLN A 116 7.32 -10.38 0.19
C GLN A 116 8.36 -9.68 1.08
N PHE A 117 8.30 -8.35 1.20
CA PHE A 117 9.17 -7.55 2.06
C PHE A 117 8.56 -7.32 3.44
N ILE A 118 7.55 -8.10 3.84
CA ILE A 118 6.91 -8.03 5.16
C ILE A 118 7.05 -9.38 5.90
N PRO A 119 7.74 -9.44 7.06
CA PRO A 119 8.57 -8.41 7.70
C PRO A 119 9.97 -8.35 7.08
N SER A 120 10.51 -7.15 6.84
CA SER A 120 11.90 -6.94 6.40
C SER A 120 12.46 -5.61 6.94
N PRO A 121 13.77 -5.36 6.82
CA PRO A 121 14.36 -4.05 7.11
C PRO A 121 13.73 -2.90 6.30
N ASP A 122 13.16 -3.21 5.13
CA ASP A 122 12.54 -2.24 4.22
C ASP A 122 11.07 -1.94 4.56
N ILE A 123 10.53 -2.50 5.65
CA ILE A 123 9.11 -2.38 6.02
C ILE A 123 8.63 -0.93 6.12
N TYR A 124 9.52 -0.02 6.50
CA TYR A 124 9.24 1.42 6.52
C TYR A 124 8.96 1.95 5.12
N SER A 125 9.87 1.66 4.19
CA SER A 125 9.75 2.07 2.81
C SER A 125 8.52 1.43 2.14
N VAL A 126 8.21 0.16 2.47
CA VAL A 126 6.97 -0.50 2.06
C VAL A 126 5.75 0.28 2.55
N PHE A 127 5.71 0.62 3.84
CA PHE A 127 4.60 1.38 4.43
C PHE A 127 4.40 2.74 3.74
N LEU A 128 5.48 3.48 3.46
CA LEU A 128 5.38 4.77 2.76
C LEU A 128 4.88 4.65 1.32
N LEU A 129 5.39 3.66 0.56
CA LEU A 129 4.89 3.39 -0.79
C LEU A 129 3.40 3.04 -0.76
N THR A 130 2.96 2.22 0.18
CA THR A 130 1.53 1.85 0.29
C THR A 130 0.63 3.05 0.54
N GLY A 131 1.07 3.98 1.39
CA GLY A 131 0.32 5.19 1.66
C GLY A 131 0.29 6.13 0.46
N LYS A 132 1.44 6.32 -0.22
CA LYS A 132 1.58 7.14 -1.43
C LYS A 132 0.66 6.68 -2.55
N TYR A 133 0.55 5.37 -2.76
CA TYR A 133 -0.28 4.77 -3.81
C TYR A 133 -1.66 4.31 -3.31
N ASN A 134 -2.03 4.67 -2.08
CA ASN A 134 -3.32 4.33 -1.47
C ASN A 134 -3.66 2.82 -1.45
N HIS A 135 -2.65 1.94 -1.43
CA HIS A 135 -2.81 0.49 -1.56
C HIS A 135 -3.19 -0.15 -0.22
N THR A 136 -4.49 -0.14 0.03
CA THR A 136 -5.14 -0.45 1.31
C THR A 136 -4.76 -1.83 1.91
N PRO A 137 -4.77 -2.96 1.17
CA PRO A 137 -4.42 -4.27 1.75
C PRO A 137 -2.96 -4.37 2.23
N LEU A 138 -2.05 -3.74 1.50
CA LEU A 138 -0.62 -3.77 1.84
C LEU A 138 -0.31 -2.77 2.96
N PHE A 139 -1.01 -1.63 3.00
CA PHE A 139 -1.01 -0.73 4.15
C PHE A 139 -1.41 -1.48 5.43
N ALA A 140 -2.44 -2.33 5.35
CA ALA A 140 -2.86 -3.21 6.45
C ALA A 140 -1.75 -4.11 6.97
N ALA A 141 -1.09 -4.80 6.04
CA ALA A 141 -0.07 -5.77 6.38
C ALA A 141 1.21 -5.12 6.94
N ALA A 142 1.53 -3.90 6.49
CA ALA A 142 2.69 -3.16 6.98
C ALA A 142 2.40 -2.40 8.29
N ALA A 143 1.12 -2.11 8.58
CA ALA A 143 0.67 -1.38 9.76
C ALA A 143 1.23 -1.85 11.13
N PRO A 144 1.30 -3.16 11.48
CA PRO A 144 1.76 -3.56 12.81
C PRO A 144 3.22 -3.17 13.07
N TYR A 145 4.00 -3.00 12.01
CA TYR A 145 5.43 -2.72 12.09
C TYR A 145 5.74 -1.23 12.12
N SER A 146 4.73 -0.38 11.88
CA SER A 146 4.88 1.07 11.75
C SER A 146 4.22 1.85 12.90
N VAL A 147 3.78 1.18 13.97
CA VAL A 147 2.93 1.72 15.07
C VAL A 147 3.47 2.95 15.79
N HIS A 148 4.78 3.18 15.69
CA HIS A 148 5.46 4.31 16.30
C HIS A 148 5.29 5.63 15.51
N PHE A 149 4.80 5.61 14.27
CA PHE A 149 4.54 6.86 13.55
C PHE A 149 3.32 7.60 14.11
N SER A 150 3.43 8.93 14.18
CA SER A 150 2.29 9.83 14.41
C SER A 150 1.50 10.02 13.11
N THR A 151 0.23 10.43 13.20
CA THR A 151 -0.55 10.78 12.01
C THR A 151 0.11 11.90 11.21
N GLU A 152 0.68 12.89 11.92
CA GLU A 152 1.37 14.04 11.33
C GLU A 152 2.54 13.57 10.47
N THR A 153 3.37 12.66 10.98
CA THR A 153 4.47 12.07 10.20
C THR A 153 3.95 11.35 8.96
N LEU A 154 2.83 10.63 9.04
CA LEU A 154 2.26 9.96 7.87
C LEU A 154 1.70 10.95 6.85
N TRP A 155 1.05 11.99 7.33
CA TRP A 155 0.53 13.07 6.49
C TRP A 155 1.64 13.78 5.73
N ASP A 156 2.73 14.15 6.41
CA ASP A 156 3.90 14.80 5.81
C ASP A 156 4.59 13.92 4.76
N LEU A 157 4.46 12.60 4.90
CA LEU A 157 4.98 11.61 3.95
C LEU A 157 4.03 11.33 2.79
N GLY A 158 2.90 12.03 2.70
CA GLY A 158 1.96 11.96 1.59
C GLY A 158 0.96 10.79 1.68
N VAL A 159 0.80 10.19 2.86
CA VAL A 159 -0.25 9.18 3.08
C VAL A 159 -1.62 9.87 3.00
N SER A 160 -2.57 9.25 2.29
CA SER A 160 -3.91 9.82 2.11
C SER A 160 -4.62 10.04 3.45
N ALA A 161 -5.48 11.07 3.53
CA ALA A 161 -6.28 11.34 4.71
C ALA A 161 -7.06 10.09 5.18
N THR A 162 -7.65 9.36 4.24
CA THR A 162 -8.39 8.12 4.49
C THR A 162 -7.50 7.05 5.15
N LEU A 163 -6.29 6.83 4.64
CA LEU A 163 -5.36 5.87 5.25
C LEU A 163 -4.81 6.36 6.59
N CYS A 164 -4.60 7.67 6.77
CA CYS A 164 -4.26 8.25 8.07
C CYS A 164 -5.36 8.04 9.12
N MET A 165 -6.64 8.10 8.74
CA MET A 165 -7.74 7.73 9.64
C MET A 165 -7.74 6.22 9.96
N LYS A 166 -7.59 5.37 8.94
CA LYS A 166 -7.49 3.91 9.12
C LYS A 166 -6.29 3.52 10.00
N TRP A 167 -5.19 4.24 9.87
CA TRP A 167 -3.99 4.07 10.69
C TRP A 167 -4.24 4.29 12.17
N GLN A 168 -4.88 5.41 12.50
CA GLN A 168 -5.19 5.73 13.87
C GLN A 168 -6.20 4.77 14.47
N LEU A 169 -7.15 4.29 13.66
CA LEU A 169 -8.03 3.21 14.05
C LEU A 169 -7.23 1.96 14.43
N ILE A 170 -6.24 1.57 13.62
CA ILE A 170 -5.36 0.45 13.92
C ILE A 170 -4.58 0.70 15.21
N LYS A 171 -3.99 1.89 15.42
CA LYS A 171 -3.27 2.21 16.65
C LYS A 171 -4.15 2.09 17.89
N ALA A 172 -5.35 2.67 17.84
CA ALA A 172 -6.30 2.62 18.95
C ALA A 172 -6.73 1.18 19.26
N LEU A 173 -6.90 0.36 18.22
CA LEU A 173 -7.21 -1.07 18.31
C LEU A 173 -6.06 -1.90 18.89
N ILE A 174 -4.82 -1.62 18.50
CA ILE A 174 -3.61 -2.27 19.03
C ILE A 174 -3.40 -1.90 20.50
N THR A 175 -3.50 -0.62 20.85
CA THR A 175 -3.42 -0.13 22.24
C THR A 175 -4.51 -0.78 23.10
N GLY A 176 -5.72 -0.82 22.56
CA GLY A 176 -6.85 -1.51 23.17
C GLY A 176 -6.61 -2.99 23.45
N HIS A 177 -6.09 -3.69 22.45
CA HIS A 177 -5.72 -5.09 22.58
C HIS A 177 -4.67 -5.30 23.67
N ALA A 178 -3.64 -4.45 23.75
CA ALA A 178 -2.64 -4.53 24.81
C ALA A 178 -3.24 -4.30 26.22
N ILE A 179 -4.15 -3.34 26.38
CA ILE A 179 -4.89 -3.12 27.64
C ILE A 179 -5.70 -4.37 27.98
N ALA A 180 -6.35 -4.96 26.98
CA ALA A 180 -7.17 -6.15 27.11
C ALA A 180 -6.38 -7.37 27.59
N GLU A 181 -5.23 -7.64 26.97
CA GLU A 181 -4.34 -8.74 27.33
C GLU A 181 -3.77 -8.57 28.74
N ASN A 182 -3.37 -7.35 29.11
CA ASN A 182 -2.88 -7.05 30.45
C ASN A 182 -3.95 -7.30 31.53
N HIS A 183 -5.20 -6.93 31.26
CA HIS A 183 -6.30 -7.19 32.20
C HIS A 183 -6.70 -8.67 32.24
N ALA A 184 -6.66 -9.37 31.10
CA ALA A 184 -6.93 -10.81 31.04
C ALA A 184 -5.99 -11.62 31.93
N ALA A 185 -4.74 -11.15 32.14
CA ALA A 185 -3.79 -11.79 33.06
C ALA A 185 -4.26 -11.83 34.52
N ILE A 186 -5.19 -10.94 34.92
CA ILE A 186 -5.71 -10.84 36.29
C ILE A 186 -7.22 -11.05 36.39
N CYS A 187 -7.91 -11.32 35.27
CA CYS A 187 -9.37 -11.42 35.19
C CYS A 187 -9.80 -12.54 34.24
N ALA A 188 -10.19 -13.69 34.82
CA ALA A 188 -10.66 -14.85 34.06
C ALA A 188 -11.86 -14.53 33.15
N HIS A 189 -12.76 -13.62 33.57
CA HIS A 189 -13.88 -13.21 32.72
C HIS A 189 -13.42 -12.57 31.40
N TRP A 190 -12.38 -11.74 31.41
CA TRP A 190 -11.83 -11.15 30.18
C TRP A 190 -11.14 -12.19 29.31
N GLN A 191 -10.34 -13.05 29.94
CA GLN A 191 -9.63 -14.13 29.27
C GLN A 191 -10.60 -15.07 28.54
N ASP A 192 -11.70 -15.45 29.21
CA ASP A 192 -12.60 -16.48 28.71
C ASP A 192 -13.72 -15.94 27.80
N ASN A 193 -14.12 -14.66 27.95
CA ASN A 193 -15.30 -14.12 27.27
C ASN A 193 -14.99 -12.92 26.37
N ILE A 194 -14.20 -11.95 26.84
CA ILE A 194 -13.99 -10.68 26.13
C ILE A 194 -12.97 -10.82 25.00
N ILE A 195 -11.79 -11.37 25.28
CA ILE A 195 -10.73 -11.57 24.27
C ILE A 195 -11.22 -12.46 23.11
N PRO A 196 -11.87 -13.61 23.35
CA PRO A 196 -12.37 -14.45 22.26
C PRO A 196 -13.51 -13.79 21.47
N ALA A 197 -14.40 -13.05 22.13
CA ALA A 197 -15.49 -12.33 21.46
C ALA A 197 -14.96 -11.24 20.51
N LEU A 198 -13.94 -10.49 20.94
CA LEU A 198 -13.24 -9.53 20.08
C LEU A 198 -12.54 -10.26 18.92
N ALA A 199 -11.80 -11.34 19.18
CA ALA A 199 -11.12 -12.13 18.15
C ALA A 199 -12.07 -12.69 17.08
N ASN A 200 -13.29 -13.07 17.46
CA ASN A 200 -14.32 -13.53 16.54
C ASN A 200 -14.91 -12.42 15.66
N LYS A 201 -15.05 -11.20 16.21
CA LYS A 201 -15.57 -10.06 15.44
C LYS A 201 -14.57 -9.50 14.42
N MET A 202 -13.29 -9.70 14.67
CA MET A 202 -12.21 -9.15 13.85
C MET A 202 -11.88 -10.04 12.63
N GLY A 203 -12.46 -11.25 12.58
CA GLY A 203 -12.23 -12.22 11.50
C GLY A 203 -10.83 -12.83 11.51
N PRO A 204 -10.58 -13.86 10.68
CA PRO A 204 -9.25 -14.36 10.43
C PRO A 204 -8.46 -13.40 9.52
N PRO A 205 -7.13 -13.28 9.70
CA PRO A 205 -6.31 -13.93 10.73
C PRO A 205 -6.59 -13.37 12.15
N HIS A 206 -6.57 -14.20 13.21
CA HIS A 206 -6.82 -13.73 14.57
C HIS A 206 -5.67 -12.84 15.12
N GLY A 207 -5.95 -12.05 16.16
CA GLY A 207 -4.97 -11.18 16.82
C GLY A 207 -4.77 -9.83 16.11
N LEU A 208 -3.54 -9.30 16.15
CA LEU A 208 -3.18 -7.99 15.56
C LEU A 208 -3.50 -7.89 14.06
N LEU A 209 -3.30 -8.99 13.32
CA LEU A 209 -3.58 -9.04 11.88
C LEU A 209 -5.09 -8.98 11.58
N GLY A 210 -5.93 -9.49 12.47
CA GLY A 210 -7.39 -9.42 12.37
C GLY A 210 -7.94 -8.06 12.71
N LEU A 211 -7.39 -7.40 13.74
CA LEU A 211 -7.67 -6.00 14.07
C LEU A 211 -7.40 -5.08 12.86
N GLN A 212 -6.31 -5.35 12.14
CA GLN A 212 -5.91 -4.60 10.95
C GLN A 212 -6.79 -4.88 9.75
N HIS A 213 -7.10 -6.15 9.49
CA HIS A 213 -8.03 -6.53 8.43
C HIS A 213 -9.42 -5.95 8.66
N PHE A 214 -9.92 -5.99 9.91
CA PHE A 214 -11.15 -5.35 10.32
C PHE A 214 -11.10 -3.85 10.04
N ALA A 215 -10.08 -3.14 10.53
CA ALA A 215 -9.91 -1.68 10.35
C ALA A 215 -9.87 -1.23 8.88
N ILE A 216 -9.55 -2.13 7.95
CA ILE A 216 -9.26 -1.82 6.56
C ILE A 216 -10.35 -2.28 5.59
N GLU A 217 -10.86 -3.50 5.76
CA GLU A 217 -11.88 -4.08 4.87
C GLU A 217 -13.25 -4.26 5.54
N GLY A 218 -13.28 -4.33 6.88
CA GLY A 218 -14.46 -4.50 7.75
C GLY A 218 -15.55 -5.40 7.17
N TYR A 219 -15.56 -6.68 7.51
CA TYR A 219 -16.76 -7.47 7.27
C TYR A 219 -17.81 -7.09 8.31
N ASN A 220 -18.96 -6.57 7.88
CA ASN A 220 -20.09 -6.42 8.80
C ASN A 220 -20.61 -7.81 9.22
N ALA A 221 -21.50 -7.86 10.22
CA ALA A 221 -22.08 -9.12 10.72
C ALA A 221 -22.82 -9.97 9.65
N ALA A 222 -23.08 -9.41 8.46
CA ALA A 222 -23.66 -10.10 7.31
C ALA A 222 -22.63 -10.57 6.28
N GLY A 223 -21.33 -10.47 6.57
CA GLY A 223 -20.25 -10.88 5.68
C GLY A 223 -20.07 -9.99 4.45
N ARG A 224 -20.57 -8.75 4.48
CA ARG A 224 -20.35 -7.77 3.41
C ARG A 224 -19.18 -6.86 3.77
N LEU A 225 -18.32 -6.56 2.79
CA LEU A 225 -17.31 -5.50 2.87
C LEU A 225 -17.99 -4.18 3.24
N HIS A 226 -17.59 -3.63 4.37
CA HIS A 226 -18.06 -2.38 4.95
C HIS A 226 -16.89 -1.72 5.67
N GLU A 227 -16.48 -0.52 5.26
CA GLU A 227 -15.48 0.21 6.03
C GLU A 227 -15.99 0.40 7.47
N PRO A 228 -15.29 -0.13 8.48
CA PRO A 228 -15.79 -0.09 9.84
C PRO A 228 -15.85 1.36 10.31
N THR A 229 -17.01 1.75 10.83
CA THR A 229 -17.20 3.07 11.42
C THR A 229 -16.79 3.04 12.89
N ILE A 230 -16.54 4.24 13.44
CA ILE A 230 -16.38 4.43 14.89
C ILE A 230 -17.57 3.81 15.65
N GLN A 231 -18.77 3.89 15.07
CA GLN A 231 -19.99 3.34 15.65
C GLN A 231 -19.99 1.81 15.70
N ASP A 232 -19.36 1.13 14.73
CA ASP A 232 -19.27 -0.34 14.70
C ASP A 232 -18.35 -0.87 15.80
N ILE A 233 -17.28 -0.12 16.10
CA ILE A 233 -16.36 -0.40 17.20
C ILE A 233 -17.04 -0.09 18.53
N ALA A 234 -17.70 1.07 18.64
CA ALA A 234 -18.49 1.46 19.80
C ALA A 234 -19.50 0.38 20.18
N SER A 235 -20.31 -0.04 19.21
CA SER A 235 -21.37 -1.03 19.38
C SER A 235 -20.79 -2.41 19.71
N SER A 236 -19.59 -2.72 19.20
CA SER A 236 -18.93 -3.99 19.51
C SER A 236 -18.39 -4.06 20.92
N ILE A 237 -17.84 -2.94 21.41
CA ILE A 237 -17.42 -2.77 22.80
C ILE A 237 -18.64 -2.80 23.74
N GLU A 238 -19.74 -2.13 23.38
CA GLU A 238 -20.98 -2.09 24.16
C GLU A 238 -21.70 -3.44 24.21
N ALA A 239 -21.66 -4.23 23.14
CA ALA A 239 -22.17 -5.59 23.16
C ALA A 239 -21.39 -6.47 24.15
N ALA A 240 -20.06 -6.34 24.18
CA ALA A 240 -19.20 -7.07 25.13
C ALA A 240 -19.41 -6.61 26.59
N LEU A 241 -19.79 -5.35 26.81
CA LEU A 241 -20.03 -4.75 28.13
C LEU A 241 -21.23 -5.34 28.88
N SER A 242 -22.27 -5.75 28.16
CA SER A 242 -23.52 -6.27 28.77
C SER A 242 -23.33 -7.55 29.60
N ALA A 243 -22.12 -8.12 29.62
CA ALA A 243 -21.78 -9.36 30.31
C ALA A 243 -20.84 -9.22 31.54
N SER A 244 -20.37 -8.02 31.92
CA SER A 244 -19.16 -7.89 32.77
C SER A 244 -19.34 -7.35 34.22
N ASN A 245 -18.42 -7.75 35.13
CA ASN A 245 -18.32 -7.32 36.54
C ASN A 245 -17.68 -5.91 36.71
N ASN A 246 -17.82 -5.27 37.88
CA ASN A 246 -17.36 -3.88 38.14
C ASN A 246 -15.87 -3.58 37.79
N CYS A 247 -14.94 -4.51 38.04
CA CYS A 247 -13.52 -4.32 37.67
C CYS A 247 -13.30 -4.29 36.14
N CYS A 248 -14.15 -4.98 35.38
CA CYS A 248 -14.12 -5.00 33.92
C CYS A 248 -14.56 -3.65 33.34
N LYS A 249 -15.44 -2.94 34.06
CA LYS A 249 -15.97 -1.65 33.62
C LYS A 249 -14.91 -0.56 33.60
N GLU A 250 -14.08 -0.44 34.63
CA GLU A 250 -13.04 0.61 34.69
C GLU A 250 -11.95 0.43 33.62
N CYS A 251 -11.44 -0.79 33.43
CA CYS A 251 -10.46 -1.06 32.37
C CYS A 251 -11.04 -0.85 30.97
N LEU A 252 -12.33 -1.13 30.79
CA LEU A 252 -13.00 -0.96 29.51
C LEU A 252 -13.37 0.50 29.24
N GLU A 253 -13.76 1.27 30.25
CA GLU A 253 -13.89 2.74 30.14
C GLU A 253 -12.53 3.40 29.88
N GLY A 254 -11.44 2.86 30.44
CA GLY A 254 -10.08 3.28 30.10
C GLY A 254 -9.75 3.02 28.63
N TRP A 255 -10.05 1.81 28.14
CA TRP A 255 -9.90 1.48 26.72
C TRP A 255 -10.77 2.38 25.83
N LYS A 256 -12.06 2.54 26.18
CA LYS A 256 -13.00 3.42 25.49
C LYS A 256 -12.46 4.85 25.46
N SER A 257 -12.04 5.40 26.61
CA SER A 257 -11.49 6.74 26.66
C SER A 257 -10.27 6.89 25.75
N VAL A 258 -9.31 5.96 25.77
CA VAL A 258 -8.11 6.05 24.91
C VAL A 258 -8.49 5.96 23.43
N THR A 259 -9.28 4.94 23.05
CA THR A 259 -9.69 4.73 21.66
C THR A 259 -10.54 5.88 21.13
N PHE A 260 -11.52 6.38 21.90
CA PHE A 260 -12.38 7.48 21.47
C PHE A 260 -11.70 8.84 21.53
N THR A 261 -10.79 9.10 22.47
CA THR A 261 -10.03 10.35 22.50
C THR A 261 -9.06 10.43 21.32
N GLU A 262 -8.35 9.36 21.00
CA GLU A 262 -7.50 9.30 19.80
C GLU A 262 -8.36 9.49 18.54
N LEU A 263 -9.51 8.82 18.43
CA LEU A 263 -10.44 8.97 17.31
C LEU A 263 -11.07 10.37 17.19
N ALA A 264 -11.46 11.00 18.30
CA ALA A 264 -12.07 12.32 18.32
C ALA A 264 -11.09 13.42 17.87
N SER A 265 -9.81 13.28 18.20
CA SER A 265 -8.75 14.20 17.76
C SER A 265 -8.55 14.26 16.24
N ILE A 266 -9.14 13.29 15.51
CA ILE A 266 -8.98 13.11 14.05
C ILE A 266 -10.22 13.58 13.29
N CYS A 267 -11.42 13.30 13.81
CA CYS A 267 -12.66 13.80 13.22
C CYS A 267 -12.83 15.32 13.42
N PHE A 268 -12.17 15.87 14.44
CA PHE A 268 -12.21 17.29 14.81
C PHE A 268 -10.79 17.80 15.11
N PRO A 269 -9.92 17.92 14.09
CA PRO A 269 -8.62 18.54 14.28
C PRO A 269 -8.84 20.00 14.71
N LEU A 270 -8.23 20.41 15.83
CA LEU A 270 -8.23 21.78 16.32
C LEU A 270 -7.44 22.72 15.39
#